data_AF-A0A523HT03-F1
#
_entry.id   AF-A0A523HT03-F1
#
_cell.length_a   1.000
_cell.length_b   1.000
_cell.length_c   1.000
_cell.angle_alpha   90.00
_cell.angle_beta   90.00
_cell.angle_gamma   90.00
#
_symmetry.space_group_name_H-M   'P 1'
#
loop_
_entity.id
_entity.type
_entity.pdbx_description
1 polymer ?
#
loop_
_entity_poly.entity_id
_entity_poly.type
_entity_poly.pdbx_seq_one_letter_code
_entity_poly.pdbx_strand_id
1 'polypeptide(L)'
;MARYNFFVFSNCTDPSREEEFNRWYTHIHLPDLSSAKGLVSSKRYVDPEPGSKAKYLAVYEFETDDIDESVQSLYELAGAAWGNGRHVDFIEGAPSISLPTVSYQEIDPESLEPLEDVSYPTEPSQAVLDSFARH
;
A
#
# COMPACT_ATOMS: atom_id res chain seq x y z
N MET A 1 -13.93 11.75 -9.92
CA MET A 1 -12.82 10.84 -9.63
C MET A 1 -12.42 10.99 -8.18
N ALA A 2 -12.57 9.91 -7.41
CA ALA A 2 -12.12 9.85 -6.03
C ALA A 2 -10.64 9.43 -5.99
N ARG A 3 -9.95 9.79 -4.90
CA ARG A 3 -8.58 9.36 -4.68
C ARG A 3 -8.54 8.10 -3.82
N TYR A 4 -7.68 7.16 -4.20
CA TYR A 4 -7.49 5.90 -3.51
C TYR A 4 -6.01 5.67 -3.24
N ASN A 5 -5.71 5.07 -2.09
CA ASN A 5 -4.39 4.50 -1.80
C ASN A 5 -4.49 2.99 -1.77
N PHE A 6 -3.65 2.34 -2.58
CA PHE A 6 -3.56 0.90 -2.70
C PHE A 6 -2.23 0.43 -2.12
N PHE A 7 -2.31 -0.37 -1.07
CA PHE A 7 -1.18 -0.81 -0.27
C PHE A 7 -0.82 -2.24 -0.65
N VAL A 8 0.45 -2.47 -0.98
CA VAL A 8 1.00 -3.80 -1.30
C VAL A 8 2.18 -4.06 -0.39
N PHE A 9 2.08 -5.11 0.42
CA PHE A 9 3.14 -5.52 1.32
C PHE A 9 4.03 -6.57 0.66
N SER A 10 5.34 -6.46 0.87
CA SER A 10 6.30 -7.39 0.29
C SER A 10 7.51 -7.63 1.20
N ASN A 11 8.16 -8.77 0.96
CA ASN A 11 9.43 -9.14 1.55
C ASN A 11 10.42 -9.54 0.46
N CYS A 12 11.69 -9.37 0.78
CA CYS A 12 12.80 -9.97 0.06
C CYS A 12 13.09 -11.34 0.69
N THR A 13 12.92 -12.43 -0.05
CA THR A 13 13.11 -13.79 0.50
C THR A 13 14.58 -14.19 0.62
N ASP A 14 15.48 -13.42 0.00
CA ASP A 14 16.93 -13.60 0.09
C ASP A 14 17.60 -12.33 0.68
N PRO A 15 17.91 -12.32 1.98
CA PRO A 15 18.52 -11.16 2.64
C PRO A 15 19.84 -10.70 2.02
N SER A 16 20.60 -11.60 1.37
CA SER A 16 21.87 -11.23 0.73
C SER A 16 21.69 -10.37 -0.53
N ARG A 17 20.48 -10.38 -1.09
CA ARG A 17 20.09 -9.66 -2.31
C ARG A 17 19.13 -8.49 -2.03
N GLU A 18 19.01 -8.08 -0.78
CA GLU A 18 18.08 -7.02 -0.39
C GLU A 18 18.36 -5.67 -1.09
N GLU A 19 19.62 -5.33 -1.32
CA GLU A 19 19.96 -4.12 -2.07
C GLU A 19 19.57 -4.23 -3.56
N GLU A 20 19.71 -5.43 -4.14
CA GLU A 20 19.25 -5.74 -5.50
C GLU A 20 17.73 -5.63 -5.61
N PHE A 21 16.99 -6.19 -4.64
CA PHE A 21 15.53 -6.06 -4.54
C PHE A 21 15.11 -4.59 -4.58
N ASN A 22 15.75 -3.75 -3.77
CA ASN A 22 15.40 -2.33 -3.69
C ASN A 22 15.72 -1.57 -4.97
N ARG A 23 16.87 -1.84 -5.60
CA ARG A 23 17.22 -1.25 -6.90
C ARG A 23 16.26 -1.69 -8.00
N TRP A 24 15.94 -2.97 -8.07
CA TRP A 24 14.98 -3.49 -9.05
C TRP A 24 13.60 -2.84 -8.85
N TYR A 25 13.10 -2.77 -7.62
CA TYR A 25 11.78 -2.20 -7.36
C TYR A 25 11.70 -0.74 -7.83
N THR A 26 12.72 0.07 -7.51
CA THR A 26 12.75 1.49 -7.85
C THR A 26 13.01 1.75 -9.33
N HIS A 27 13.94 1.02 -9.95
CA HIS A 27 14.41 1.34 -11.31
C HIS A 27 13.75 0.51 -12.41
N ILE A 28 13.05 -0.57 -12.08
CA ILE A 28 12.41 -1.49 -13.03
C ILE A 28 10.93 -1.63 -12.72
N HIS A 29 10.59 -2.10 -11.52
CA HIS A 29 9.19 -2.45 -11.19
C HIS A 29 8.27 -1.23 -11.22
N LEU A 30 8.55 -0.17 -10.44
CA LEU A 30 7.69 1.02 -10.43
C LEU A 30 7.56 1.69 -11.82
N PRO A 31 8.65 1.86 -12.61
CA PRO A 31 8.53 2.35 -13.98
C PRO A 31 7.66 1.48 -14.88
N ASP A 32 7.74 0.15 -14.78
CA ASP A 32 6.90 -0.77 -15.58
C ASP A 32 5.41 -0.63 -15.26
N LEU A 33 5.08 -0.18 -14.04
CA LEU A 33 3.71 0.05 -13.58
C LEU A 33 3.19 1.47 -13.84
N SER A 34 4.06 2.40 -14.25
CA SER A 34 3.76 3.83 -14.33
C SER A 34 2.62 4.21 -15.27
N SER A 35 2.27 3.33 -16.22
CA SER A 35 1.16 3.52 -17.16
C SER A 35 -0.16 2.90 -16.71
N ALA A 36 -0.26 2.42 -15.46
CA ALA A 36 -1.50 1.87 -14.93
C ALA A 36 -2.61 2.92 -14.97
N LYS A 37 -3.82 2.51 -15.35
CA LYS A 37 -4.96 3.42 -15.48
C LYS A 37 -5.21 4.15 -14.16
N GLY A 38 -5.29 5.48 -14.22
CA GLY A 38 -5.58 6.32 -13.06
C GLY A 38 -4.46 6.44 -12.02
N LEU A 39 -3.28 5.84 -12.25
CA LEU A 39 -2.16 5.93 -11.31
C LEU A 39 -1.58 7.36 -11.30
N VAL A 40 -1.51 7.96 -10.11
CA VAL A 40 -0.99 9.31 -9.88
C VAL A 40 0.45 9.25 -9.36
N SER A 41 0.70 8.38 -8.38
CA SER A 41 2.04 8.25 -7.80
C SER A 41 2.28 6.87 -7.20
N SER A 42 3.55 6.54 -7.00
CA SER A 42 3.96 5.31 -6.31
C SER A 42 5.11 5.60 -5.36
N LYS A 43 5.00 5.13 -4.11
CA LYS A 43 6.00 5.34 -3.06
C LYS A 43 6.34 4.03 -2.38
N ARG A 44 7.56 3.91 -1.87
CA ARG A 44 8.00 2.75 -1.09
C ARG A 44 8.42 3.15 0.31
N TYR A 45 8.14 2.26 1.23
CA TYR A 45 8.46 2.38 2.64
C TYR A 45 9.11 1.09 3.12
N VAL A 46 9.92 1.22 4.16
CA VAL A 46 10.55 0.12 4.87
C VAL A 46 10.19 0.21 6.34
N ASP A 47 9.82 -0.92 6.93
CA ASP A 47 9.64 -1.05 8.37
C ASP A 47 11.03 -1.10 9.02
N PRO A 48 11.37 -0.16 9.92
CA PRO A 48 12.66 -0.17 10.61
C PRO A 48 12.75 -1.30 11.66
N GLU A 49 11.64 -1.94 12.03
CA GLU A 49 11.62 -2.98 13.08
C GLU A 49 12.27 -4.29 12.60
N PRO A 50 13.29 -4.81 13.31
CA PRO A 50 13.87 -6.10 13.01
C PRO A 50 12.84 -7.24 13.11
N GLY A 51 12.80 -8.10 12.10
CA GLY A 51 11.90 -9.26 12.09
C GLY A 51 10.43 -8.92 11.77
N SER A 52 10.16 -7.72 11.25
CA SER A 52 8.85 -7.37 10.70
C SER A 52 8.35 -8.43 9.71
N LYS A 53 7.07 -8.80 9.85
CA LYS A 53 6.40 -9.78 8.98
C LYS A 53 6.17 -9.24 7.56
N ALA A 54 6.22 -7.92 7.40
CA ALA A 54 6.05 -7.22 6.13
C ALA A 54 7.03 -6.05 6.08
N LYS A 55 8.29 -6.34 5.74
CA LYS A 55 9.39 -5.37 5.82
C LYS A 55 9.21 -4.20 4.86
N TYR A 56 8.57 -4.41 3.71
CA TYR A 56 8.38 -3.36 2.70
C TYR A 56 6.91 -3.13 2.39
N LEU A 57 6.59 -1.86 2.17
CA LEU A 57 5.28 -1.40 1.71
C LEU A 57 5.46 -0.58 0.44
N ALA A 58 4.70 -0.91 -0.60
CA ALA A 58 4.46 -0.03 -1.74
C ALA A 58 3.07 0.58 -1.61
N VAL A 59 2.97 1.90 -1.80
CA VAL A 59 1.71 2.63 -1.84
C VAL A 59 1.54 3.20 -3.24
N TYR A 60 0.46 2.80 -3.90
CA TYR A 60 0.05 3.30 -5.20
C TYR A 60 -1.15 4.22 -5.01
N GLU A 61 -1.02 5.47 -5.42
CA GLU A 61 -2.09 6.46 -5.36
C GLU A 61 -2.81 6.49 -6.71
N PHE A 62 -4.13 6.35 -6.68
CA PHE A 62 -4.99 6.39 -7.86
C PHE A 62 -5.99 7.53 -7.75
N GLU A 63 -6.30 8.16 -8.88
CA GLU A 63 -7.44 9.06 -9.04
C GLU A 63 -8.33 8.50 -10.16
N THR A 64 -9.49 7.97 -9.77
CA THR A 64 -10.34 7.18 -10.67
C THR A 64 -11.79 7.15 -10.19
N ASP A 65 -12.71 6.79 -11.08
CA ASP A 65 -14.11 6.46 -10.75
C ASP A 65 -14.33 4.94 -10.58
N ASP A 66 -13.36 4.11 -11.02
CA ASP A 66 -13.39 2.64 -10.88
C ASP A 66 -12.01 2.16 -10.39
N ILE A 67 -11.92 1.89 -9.09
CA ILE A 67 -10.69 1.42 -8.46
C ILE A 67 -10.34 -0.01 -8.86
N ASP A 68 -11.34 -0.86 -9.09
CA ASP A 68 -11.10 -2.27 -9.43
C ASP A 68 -10.47 -2.39 -10.81
N GLU A 69 -10.97 -1.63 -11.79
CA GLU A 69 -10.38 -1.56 -13.14
C GLU A 69 -8.95 -1.00 -13.10
N SER A 70 -8.73 0.03 -12.27
CA SER A 70 -7.42 0.70 -12.15
C SER A 70 -6.36 -0.23 -11.54
N VAL A 71 -6.74 -0.95 -10.47
CA VAL A 71 -5.89 -1.98 -9.85
C VAL A 71 -5.66 -3.16 -10.80
N GLN A 72 -6.68 -3.57 -11.55
CA GLN A 72 -6.53 -4.63 -12.55
C GLN A 72 -5.51 -4.25 -13.64
N SER A 73 -5.55 -3.00 -14.13
CA SER A 73 -4.55 -2.49 -15.07
C SER A 73 -3.12 -2.53 -14.51
N LEU A 74 -2.94 -2.23 -13.22
CA LEU A 74 -1.65 -2.37 -12.53
C LEU A 74 -1.17 -3.83 -12.55
N TYR A 75 -2.06 -4.79 -12.24
CA TYR A 75 -1.72 -6.22 -12.26
C TYR A 75 -1.38 -6.73 -13.65
N GLU A 76 -2.06 -6.27 -14.69
CA GLU A 76 -1.77 -6.63 -16.08
C GLU A 76 -0.37 -6.17 -16.51
N LEU A 77 0.02 -4.95 -16.13
CA LEU A 77 1.36 -4.44 -16.36
C LEU A 77 2.42 -5.24 -15.60
N ALA A 78 2.15 -5.58 -14.33
CA ALA A 78 3.03 -6.44 -13.53
C ALA A 78 3.21 -7.82 -14.18
N GLY A 79 2.11 -8.43 -14.64
CA GLY A 79 2.13 -9.71 -15.34
C GLY A 79 2.88 -9.67 -16.67
N ALA A 80 2.71 -8.59 -17.45
CA ALA A 80 3.45 -8.38 -18.68
C ALA A 80 4.95 -8.19 -18.44
N ALA A 81 5.33 -7.39 -17.43
CA ALA A 81 6.73 -7.22 -17.01
C ALA A 81 7.34 -8.56 -16.60
N TRP A 82 6.59 -9.39 -15.86
CA TRP A 82 7.00 -10.74 -15.51
C TRP A 82 7.23 -11.61 -16.73
N GLY A 83 6.29 -11.66 -17.67
CA GLY A 83 6.41 -12.42 -18.92
C GLY A 83 7.61 -12.00 -19.78
N ASN A 84 8.07 -10.75 -19.64
CA ASN A 84 9.25 -10.20 -20.32
C ASN A 84 10.55 -10.36 -19.52
N GLY A 85 10.55 -11.10 -18.40
CA GLY A 85 11.75 -11.32 -17.58
C GLY A 85 12.20 -10.08 -16.79
N ARG A 86 11.34 -9.08 -16.62
CA ARG A 86 11.63 -7.85 -15.85
C ARG A 86 11.24 -8.00 -14.37
N HIS A 87 11.42 -9.20 -13.83
CA HIS A 87 11.08 -9.54 -12.45
C HIS A 87 12.29 -10.08 -11.70
N VAL A 88 12.11 -10.24 -10.39
CA VAL A 88 13.04 -10.93 -9.50
C VAL A 88 12.45 -12.26 -9.03
N ASP A 89 13.29 -13.23 -8.71
CA ASP A 89 12.92 -14.56 -8.20
C ASP A 89 12.80 -14.63 -6.66
N PHE A 90 13.04 -13.50 -5.98
CA PHE A 90 13.20 -13.39 -4.52
C PHE A 90 12.27 -12.33 -3.90
N ILE A 91 11.12 -12.09 -4.54
CA ILE A 91 10.02 -11.29 -4.00
C ILE A 91 8.93 -12.22 -3.45
N GLU A 92 8.45 -11.91 -2.26
CA GLU A 92 7.25 -12.49 -1.67
C GLU A 92 6.26 -11.35 -1.40
N GLY A 93 5.02 -11.47 -1.85
CA GLY A 93 3.94 -10.60 -1.35
C GLY A 93 3.58 -11.07 0.05
N ALA A 94 3.63 -10.20 1.08
CA ALA A 94 3.62 -10.59 2.48
C ALA A 94 2.27 -11.23 2.90
N PRO A 95 2.11 -12.57 2.87
CA PRO A 95 0.81 -13.21 3.04
C PRO A 95 0.48 -13.41 4.52
N SER A 96 1.48 -13.30 5.40
CA SER A 96 1.40 -13.62 6.83
C SER A 96 0.65 -12.61 7.69
N ILE A 97 0.19 -11.49 7.12
CA ILE A 97 -0.59 -10.45 7.82
C ILE A 97 -2.07 -10.41 7.40
N SER A 98 -2.57 -11.41 6.66
CA SER A 98 -3.95 -11.45 6.11
C SER A 98 -4.35 -10.24 5.23
N LEU A 99 -3.43 -9.31 4.97
CA LEU A 99 -3.63 -8.13 4.13
C LEU A 99 -2.50 -8.07 3.09
N PRO A 100 -2.44 -9.00 2.11
CA PRO A 100 -1.42 -8.88 1.06
C PRO A 100 -1.61 -7.58 0.25
N THR A 101 -2.87 -7.14 0.15
CA THR A 101 -3.29 -5.99 -0.62
C THR A 101 -4.55 -5.37 -0.01
N VAL A 102 -4.57 -4.05 0.18
CA VAL A 102 -5.77 -3.31 0.63
C VAL A 102 -5.90 -1.97 -0.10
N SER A 103 -7.11 -1.58 -0.47
CA SER A 103 -7.43 -0.25 -0.99
C SER A 103 -8.19 0.57 0.06
N TYR A 104 -7.86 1.85 0.15
CA TYR A 104 -8.58 2.82 0.96
C TYR A 104 -8.93 4.02 0.09
N GLN A 105 -10.17 4.47 0.17
CA GLN A 105 -10.58 5.73 -0.43
C GLN A 105 -10.18 6.88 0.50
N GLU A 106 -9.64 7.95 -0.06
CA GLU A 106 -9.44 9.20 0.67
C GLU A 106 -10.81 9.78 1.06
N ILE A 107 -10.93 10.20 2.32
CA ILE A 107 -12.03 11.05 2.74
C ILE A 107 -11.70 12.45 2.22
N ASP A 108 -12.48 12.92 1.25
CA ASP A 108 -12.32 14.27 0.70
C ASP A 108 -12.56 15.31 1.81
N PRO A 109 -11.55 16.08 2.22
CA PRO A 109 -11.70 17.06 3.29
C PRO A 109 -12.70 18.17 2.92
N GLU A 110 -12.93 18.46 1.63
CA GLU A 110 -13.93 19.43 1.18
C GLU A 110 -15.37 18.89 1.30
N SER A 111 -15.53 17.56 1.43
CA SER A 111 -16.84 16.93 1.63
C SER A 111 -17.34 16.96 3.07
N LEU A 112 -16.50 17.36 4.04
CA LEU A 112 -16.83 17.34 5.45
C LEU A 112 -17.47 18.65 5.90
N GLU A 113 -18.61 18.57 6.59
CA GLU A 113 -19.17 19.73 7.30
C GLU A 113 -18.24 20.15 8.46
N PRO A 114 -18.09 21.45 8.76
CA PRO A 114 -17.30 21.91 9.89
C PRO A 114 -17.80 21.31 11.21
N LEU A 115 -16.88 20.96 12.10
CA LEU A 115 -17.23 20.51 13.44
C LEU A 115 -17.90 21.67 14.20
N GLU A 116 -19.10 21.43 14.72
CA GLU A 116 -19.76 22.36 15.65
C GLU A 116 -18.99 22.43 17.00
N ASP A 117 -19.31 23.40 17.85
CA ASP A 117 -18.69 23.52 19.18
C ASP A 117 -19.17 22.39 20.09
N VAL A 118 -18.39 21.30 20.13
CA VAL A 118 -18.68 20.09 20.90
C VAL A 118 -17.73 20.01 22.09
N SER A 119 -18.30 19.99 23.29
CA SER A 119 -17.56 19.66 24.52
C SER A 119 -17.42 18.14 24.65
N TYR A 120 -16.27 17.59 24.28
CA TYR A 120 -15.96 16.18 24.46
C TYR A 120 -15.71 15.84 25.95
N PRO A 121 -16.04 14.60 26.40
CA PRO A 121 -15.67 14.13 27.73
C PRO A 121 -14.16 14.17 27.96
N THR A 122 -13.72 14.56 29.15
CA THR A 122 -12.30 14.58 29.53
C THR A 122 -11.73 13.19 29.82
N GLU A 123 -12.60 12.21 30.07
CA GLU A 123 -12.23 10.82 30.28
C GLU A 123 -12.74 9.95 29.12
N PRO A 124 -11.91 9.08 28.54
CA PRO A 124 -12.34 8.14 27.51
C PRO A 124 -13.34 7.14 28.09
N SER A 125 -14.29 6.69 27.26
CA SER A 125 -15.23 5.65 27.68
C SER A 125 -14.52 4.32 27.90
N GLN A 126 -15.11 3.45 28.73
CA GLN A 126 -14.59 2.08 28.94
C GLN A 126 -14.41 1.33 27.62
N ALA A 127 -15.32 1.53 26.65
CA ALA A 127 -15.22 0.92 25.32
C ALA A 127 -13.95 1.36 24.56
N VAL A 128 -13.55 2.63 24.69
CA VAL A 128 -12.30 3.14 24.10
C VAL A 128 -11.09 2.51 24.81
N LEU A 129 -11.11 2.45 26.14
CA LEU A 129 -10.04 1.82 26.92
C LEU A 129 -9.86 0.33 26.56
N ASP A 130 -10.97 -0.40 26.45
CA ASP A 130 -11.00 -1.82 26.07
C ASP A 130 -10.50 -2.08 24.65
N SER A 131 -10.49 -1.06 23.77
CA SER A 131 -9.96 -1.19 22.41
C SER A 131 -8.43 -1.26 22.39
N PHE A 132 -7.76 -0.54 23.29
CA PHE A 132 -6.30 -0.53 23.40
C PHE A 132 -5.75 -1.81 24.02
N ALA A 133 -6.52 -2.47 24.89
CA ALA A 133 -6.08 -3.69 25.58
C ALA A 133 -6.02 -4.95 24.70
N ARG A 134 -6.51 -4.88 23.44
CA ARG A 134 -6.62 -6.04 22.52
C ARG A 134 -5.44 -6.20 21.55
N HIS A 135 -4.38 -5.40 21.68
CA HIS A 135 -3.23 -5.39 20.79
C HIS A 135 -1.96 -5.82 21.53
#